data_AF-A9IDF4-F1
#
_entry.id   AF-A9IDF4-F1
#
_cell.length_a   1.000
_cell.length_b   1.000
_cell.length_c   1.000
_cell.angle_alpha   90.00
_cell.angle_beta   90.00
_cell.angle_gamma   90.00
#
_symmetry.space_group_name_H-M   'P 1'
#
loop_
_entity.id
_entity.type
_entity.pdbx_description
1 polymer ?
#
loop_
_entity_poly.entity_id
_entity_poly.type
_entity_poly.pdbx_seq_one_letter_code
_entity_poly.pdbx_strand_id
1 'polypeptide(L)'
;MCLPAYTLTAMHHALILSTHHDRAAGRGPADILRGFGMAVREAAWPAAAPFADVDHAVVIIELSVGEAAPDADQLSRAGLAGAIVLTCGAAPAGAPSVRRHLSDPADEGAMAVALTGAGYAAPIPDKAALAQQLGALVDDDPSVVTELVASLLDTNQSDLRDFRQACAARRWPDARACAHRIKGTAHLVGAPALVALSQRIELLAQHEQGDTVAALASLYVPAVQRLSQTLAALVG
;
A
#
# COMPACT_ATOMS: atom_id res chain seq x y z
N MET A 1 -12.01 -26.58 -21.30
CA MET A 1 -12.28 -25.86 -20.04
C MET A 1 -11.34 -24.66 -19.99
N CYS A 2 -11.84 -23.46 -20.31
CA CYS A 2 -11.10 -22.23 -20.03
C CYS A 2 -11.27 -21.95 -18.54
N LEU A 3 -10.17 -21.82 -17.80
CA LEU A 3 -10.21 -21.26 -16.45
C LEU A 3 -10.73 -19.82 -16.54
N PRO A 4 -11.68 -19.39 -15.69
CA PRO A 4 -12.08 -17.99 -15.66
C PRO A 4 -10.87 -17.13 -15.27
N ALA A 5 -10.73 -15.98 -15.92
CA ALA A 5 -9.69 -15.02 -15.60
C ALA A 5 -9.84 -14.61 -14.13
N TYR A 6 -8.88 -15.03 -13.29
CA TYR A 6 -8.79 -14.58 -11.90
C TYR A 6 -8.74 -13.05 -11.91
N THR A 7 -9.78 -12.42 -11.39
CA THR A 7 -9.74 -10.98 -11.15
C THR A 7 -8.99 -10.79 -9.84
N LEU A 8 -7.66 -10.93 -9.90
CA LEU A 8 -6.80 -10.54 -8.80
C LEU A 8 -7.17 -9.10 -8.43
N THR A 9 -7.29 -8.83 -7.13
CA THR A 9 -7.47 -7.45 -6.69
C THR A 9 -6.35 -6.62 -7.26
N ALA A 10 -6.72 -5.63 -8.08
CA ALA A 10 -5.76 -4.80 -8.78
C ALA A 10 -4.87 -4.09 -7.76
N MET A 11 -3.55 -4.15 -7.96
CA MET A 11 -2.63 -3.30 -7.23
C MET A 11 -2.96 -1.84 -7.55
N HIS A 12 -2.92 -0.97 -6.56
CA HIS A 12 -3.03 0.46 -6.80
C HIS A 12 -1.82 0.93 -7.62
N HIS A 13 -2.06 1.85 -8.55
CA HIS A 13 -1.01 2.45 -9.34
C HIS A 13 -0.50 3.73 -8.68
N ALA A 14 0.81 3.87 -8.66
CA ALA A 14 1.49 5.09 -8.27
C ALA A 14 2.22 5.70 -9.46
N LEU A 15 2.19 7.03 -9.54
CA LEU A 15 2.92 7.80 -10.54
C LEU A 15 3.96 8.68 -9.84
N ILE A 16 5.21 8.62 -10.27
CA ILE A 16 6.25 9.54 -9.83
C ILE A 16 6.54 10.50 -10.97
N LEU A 17 6.39 11.78 -10.68
CA LEU A 17 6.60 12.89 -11.58
C LEU A 17 7.89 13.59 -11.17
N SER A 18 8.87 13.62 -12.08
CA SER A 18 10.14 14.29 -11.83
C SER A 18 10.40 15.38 -12.86
N THR A 19 10.93 16.51 -12.40
CA THR A 19 11.45 17.59 -13.26
C THR A 19 12.90 17.31 -13.71
N HIS A 20 13.56 16.31 -13.12
CA HIS A 20 14.90 15.86 -13.48
C HIS A 20 14.89 14.58 -14.33
N HIS A 21 15.81 14.48 -15.29
CA HIS A 21 16.00 13.29 -16.13
C HIS A 21 17.07 12.31 -15.59
N ASP A 22 17.83 12.70 -14.57
CA ASP A 22 19.03 11.98 -14.17
C ASP A 22 19.08 11.84 -12.65
N ARG A 23 18.58 10.71 -12.13
CA ARG A 23 18.65 10.37 -10.71
C ARG A 23 19.45 9.09 -10.53
N ALA A 24 20.59 9.19 -9.83
CA ALA A 24 21.51 8.10 -9.56
C ALA A 24 21.20 7.34 -8.26
N ALA A 25 21.47 6.03 -8.32
CA ALA A 25 21.38 4.93 -7.35
C ALA A 25 21.21 5.25 -5.84
N GLY A 26 19.97 5.10 -5.37
CA GLY A 26 19.53 4.87 -3.99
C GLY A 26 18.12 4.28 -4.00
N ARG A 27 17.55 3.79 -2.88
CA ARG A 27 16.12 3.41 -2.83
C ARG A 27 15.28 4.67 -2.97
N GLY A 28 14.91 5.02 -4.20
CA GLY A 28 14.06 6.17 -4.48
C GLY A 28 12.62 5.94 -4.02
N PRO A 29 11.76 6.96 -4.13
CA PRO A 29 10.33 6.83 -3.86
C PRO A 29 9.68 5.64 -4.58
N ALA A 30 10.18 5.29 -5.76
CA ALA A 30 9.71 4.14 -6.52
C ALA A 30 9.85 2.81 -5.78
N ASP A 31 11.01 2.57 -5.16
CA ASP A 31 11.26 1.32 -4.44
C ASP A 31 10.45 1.23 -3.15
N ILE A 32 10.24 2.37 -2.49
CA ILE A 32 9.39 2.46 -1.29
C ILE A 32 7.94 2.10 -1.67
N LEU A 33 7.39 2.73 -2.71
CA LEU A 33 6.00 2.49 -3.13
C LEU A 33 5.78 1.07 -3.67
N ARG A 34 6.77 0.50 -4.38
CA ARG A 34 6.77 -0.93 -4.73
C ARG A 34 6.77 -1.81 -3.48
N GLY A 35 7.53 -1.44 -2.45
CA GLY A 35 7.50 -2.08 -1.13
C GLY A 35 6.15 -2.01 -0.43
N PHE A 36 5.34 -0.99 -0.72
CA PHE A 36 3.95 -0.87 -0.27
C PHE A 36 2.94 -1.63 -1.15
N GLY A 37 3.42 -2.36 -2.15
CA GLY A 37 2.59 -3.18 -3.03
C GLY A 37 1.90 -2.40 -4.15
N MET A 38 2.44 -1.25 -4.55
CA MET A 38 1.93 -0.46 -5.67
C MET A 38 2.64 -0.80 -6.98
N ALA A 39 1.91 -0.69 -8.09
CA ALA A 39 2.48 -0.65 -9.42
C ALA A 39 2.98 0.77 -9.72
N VAL A 40 4.30 0.96 -9.83
CA VAL A 40 4.89 2.30 -9.97
C VAL A 40 5.25 2.60 -11.43
N ARG A 41 4.81 3.76 -11.91
CA ARG A 41 5.23 4.39 -13.18
C ARG A 41 6.00 5.67 -12.87
N GLU A 42 7.04 5.94 -13.65
CA GLU A 42 7.83 7.17 -13.56
C GLU A 42 7.66 7.96 -14.86
N ALA A 43 7.54 9.29 -14.77
CA ALA A 43 7.35 10.16 -15.91
C ALA A 43 7.94 11.57 -15.66
N ALA A 44 8.28 12.25 -16.74
CA ALA A 44 8.73 13.65 -16.68
C ALA A 44 7.55 14.61 -16.40
N TRP A 45 7.85 15.69 -15.70
CA TRP A 45 6.93 16.81 -15.47
C TRP A 45 7.51 18.14 -15.97
N PRO A 46 6.71 18.99 -16.66
CA PRO A 46 5.32 18.80 -17.06
C PRO A 46 5.14 17.74 -18.15
N ALA A 47 4.02 17.02 -18.08
CA ALA A 47 3.73 15.94 -19.03
C ALA A 47 3.31 16.49 -20.40
N ALA A 48 3.78 15.86 -21.48
CA ALA A 48 3.37 16.19 -22.84
C ALA A 48 1.93 15.72 -23.16
N ALA A 49 1.42 14.72 -22.44
CA ALA A 49 0.08 14.17 -22.58
C ALA A 49 -0.52 13.83 -21.20
N PRO A 50 -1.86 13.79 -21.06
CA PRO A 50 -2.52 13.39 -19.82
C PRO A 50 -2.25 11.92 -19.43
N PHE A 51 -2.27 11.62 -18.13
CA PHE A 51 -2.10 10.28 -17.55
C PHE A 51 -3.43 9.56 -17.35
N ALA A 52 -4.36 9.68 -18.30
CA ALA A 52 -5.71 9.15 -18.19
C ALA A 52 -5.83 7.66 -18.57
N ASP A 53 -4.70 6.99 -18.85
CA ASP A 53 -4.65 5.58 -19.25
C ASP A 53 -4.84 4.62 -18.08
N VAL A 54 -4.52 5.06 -16.86
CA VAL A 54 -4.61 4.25 -15.64
C VAL A 54 -5.09 5.12 -14.47
N ASP A 55 -5.92 4.56 -13.61
CA ASP A 55 -6.32 5.25 -12.37
C ASP A 55 -5.18 5.21 -11.35
N HIS A 56 -4.57 6.37 -11.12
CA HIS A 56 -3.44 6.53 -10.21
C HIS A 56 -3.93 6.90 -8.81
N ALA A 57 -3.83 5.97 -7.86
CA ALA A 57 -4.21 6.22 -6.47
C ALA A 57 -3.26 7.20 -5.76
N VAL A 58 -1.98 7.20 -6.15
CA VAL A 58 -0.92 8.01 -5.53
C VAL A 58 -0.07 8.68 -6.59
N VAL A 59 0.24 9.95 -6.41
CA VAL A 59 1.18 10.71 -7.21
C VAL A 59 2.26 11.32 -6.29
N ILE A 60 3.53 11.03 -6.57
CA ILE A 60 4.66 11.72 -5.95
C ILE A 60 5.22 12.72 -6.96
N ILE A 61 5.36 13.97 -6.54
CA ILE A 61 5.96 15.02 -7.35
C ILE A 61 7.31 15.36 -6.73
N GLU A 62 8.38 15.04 -7.43
CA GLU A 62 9.73 15.41 -7.06
C GLU A 62 10.02 16.84 -7.56
N LEU A 63 10.40 17.72 -6.65
CA LEU A 63 10.64 19.14 -6.93
C LEU A 63 12.10 19.51 -6.65
N SER A 64 12.70 20.26 -7.58
CA SER A 64 14.00 20.89 -7.37
C SER A 64 13.89 22.13 -6.47
N VAL A 65 15.03 22.60 -5.97
CA VAL A 65 15.10 23.87 -5.23
C VAL A 65 14.57 25.02 -6.09
N GLY A 66 13.57 25.72 -5.58
CA GLY A 66 12.97 26.89 -6.24
C GLY A 66 11.83 26.57 -7.21
N GLU A 67 11.50 25.29 -7.43
CA GLU A 67 10.36 24.91 -8.26
C GLU A 67 9.03 25.00 -7.50
N ALA A 68 8.00 25.48 -8.19
CA ALA A 68 6.64 25.50 -7.67
C ALA A 68 5.96 24.15 -7.91
N ALA A 69 5.30 23.64 -6.89
CA ALA A 69 4.48 22.44 -7.00
C ALA A 69 3.26 22.72 -7.90
N PRO A 70 2.85 21.80 -8.80
CA PRO A 70 1.79 22.06 -9.77
C PRO A 70 0.44 22.21 -9.12
N ASP A 71 -0.33 23.25 -9.45
CA ASP A 71 -1.63 23.55 -8.87
C ASP A 71 -2.72 22.50 -9.21
N ALA A 72 -3.90 22.65 -8.60
CA ALA A 72 -5.01 21.72 -8.78
C ALA A 72 -5.50 21.68 -10.25
N ASP A 73 -5.44 22.80 -10.97
CA ASP A 73 -5.88 22.89 -12.37
C ASP A 73 -4.89 22.18 -13.30
N GLN A 74 -3.59 22.30 -13.02
CA GLN A 74 -2.53 21.55 -13.70
C GLN A 74 -2.69 20.05 -13.47
N LEU A 75 -2.94 19.61 -12.24
CA LEU A 75 -3.17 18.20 -11.92
C LEU A 75 -4.45 17.67 -12.56
N SER A 76 -5.53 18.45 -12.55
CA SER A 76 -6.79 18.07 -13.18
C SER A 76 -6.65 17.92 -14.70
N ARG A 77 -5.95 18.84 -15.37
CA ARG A 77 -5.67 18.73 -16.82
C ARG A 77 -4.78 17.55 -17.18
N ALA A 78 -3.92 17.13 -16.25
CA ALA A 78 -3.12 15.92 -16.39
C ALA A 78 -3.89 14.62 -16.12
N GLY A 79 -5.17 14.69 -15.71
CA GLY A 79 -5.98 13.52 -15.36
C GLY A 79 -5.75 12.99 -13.94
N LEU A 80 -5.14 13.77 -13.05
CA LEU A 80 -4.69 13.34 -11.73
C LEU A 80 -5.55 13.91 -10.58
N ALA A 81 -6.76 14.38 -10.86
CA ALA A 81 -7.61 15.05 -9.87
C ALA A 81 -8.06 14.14 -8.70
N GLY A 82 -8.15 12.83 -8.93
CA GLY A 82 -8.57 11.86 -7.90
C GLY A 82 -7.41 11.28 -7.07
N ALA A 83 -6.16 11.58 -7.43
CA ALA A 83 -4.99 10.96 -6.82
C ALA A 83 -4.62 11.63 -5.48
N ILE A 84 -4.04 10.85 -4.57
CA ILE A 84 -3.33 11.39 -3.41
C ILE A 84 -2.01 11.97 -3.89
N VAL A 85 -1.83 13.28 -3.74
CA VAL A 85 -0.62 13.97 -4.19
C VAL A 85 0.31 14.29 -3.03
N LEU A 86 1.53 13.76 -3.08
CA LEU A 86 2.62 14.10 -2.17
C LEU A 86 3.74 14.81 -2.94
N THR A 87 4.43 15.74 -2.29
CA THR A 87 5.61 16.41 -2.86
C THR A 87 6.87 15.97 -2.13
N CYS A 88 7.92 15.62 -2.86
CA CYS A 88 9.23 15.24 -2.33
C CYS A 88 10.28 16.24 -2.83
N GLY A 89 11.23 16.67 -2.00
CA GLY A 89 12.32 17.56 -2.44
C GLY A 89 12.48 18.80 -1.57
N ALA A 90 12.80 19.95 -2.17
CA ALA A 90 12.91 21.21 -1.45
C ALA A 90 11.52 21.75 -1.09
N ALA A 91 11.32 22.19 0.15
CA ALA A 91 10.05 22.75 0.60
C ALA A 91 9.67 23.97 -0.26
N PRO A 92 8.54 23.95 -0.99
CA PRO A 92 8.17 25.08 -1.83
C PRO A 92 7.81 26.28 -0.94
N ALA A 93 8.44 27.44 -1.19
CA ALA A 93 8.14 28.67 -0.49
C ALA A 93 6.66 29.06 -0.72
N GLY A 94 5.89 29.21 0.37
CA GLY A 94 4.50 29.65 0.30
C GLY A 94 3.48 28.60 -0.15
N ALA A 95 3.81 27.30 -0.13
CA ALA A 95 2.87 26.27 -0.51
C ALA A 95 1.67 26.18 0.46
N PRO A 96 0.44 26.05 -0.04
CA PRO A 96 -0.74 25.86 0.81
C PRO A 96 -0.62 24.55 1.61
N SER A 97 -1.07 24.60 2.87
CA SER A 97 -1.00 23.54 3.89
C SER A 97 -1.69 22.21 3.54
N VAL A 98 -2.28 22.11 2.36
CA VAL A 98 -2.96 20.90 1.85
C VAL A 98 -1.96 19.90 1.26
N ARG A 99 -0.73 20.31 0.94
CA ARG A 99 0.33 19.41 0.42
C ARG A 99 1.19 18.88 1.55
N ARG A 100 1.28 17.55 1.65
CA ARG A 100 2.21 16.88 2.56
C ARG A 100 3.57 16.79 1.89
N HIS A 101 4.55 17.44 2.52
CA HIS A 101 5.92 17.52 2.04
C HIS A 101 6.78 16.41 2.67
N LEU A 102 7.51 15.67 1.82
CA LEU A 102 8.51 14.68 2.21
C LEU A 102 9.90 15.27 1.99
N SER A 103 10.77 15.14 2.99
CA SER A 103 12.20 15.48 2.86
C SER A 103 12.90 14.59 1.84
N ASP A 104 14.00 15.07 1.27
CA ASP A 104 14.85 14.30 0.35
C ASP A 104 16.18 13.88 1.03
N PRO A 105 16.54 12.57 1.06
CA PRO A 105 15.80 11.42 0.53
C PRO A 105 14.53 11.12 1.35
N ALA A 106 13.48 10.67 0.66
CA ALA A 106 12.24 10.28 1.31
C ALA A 106 12.47 9.07 2.22
N ASP A 107 12.29 9.27 3.52
CA ASP A 107 12.26 8.17 4.48
C ASP A 107 10.99 7.33 4.27
N GLU A 108 11.13 6.00 4.28
CA GLU A 108 10.02 5.07 4.09
C GLU A 108 8.96 5.22 5.17
N GLY A 109 9.36 5.41 6.42
CA GLY A 109 8.43 5.65 7.53
C GLY A 109 7.66 6.95 7.35
N ALA A 110 8.36 8.03 6.99
CA ALA A 110 7.75 9.31 6.66
C ALA A 110 6.75 9.22 5.51
N MET A 111 7.07 8.44 4.46
CA MET A 111 6.16 8.20 3.34
C MET A 111 4.91 7.42 3.77
N ALA A 112 5.07 6.38 4.60
CA ALA A 112 3.94 5.62 5.13
C ALA A 112 2.99 6.51 5.95
N VAL A 113 3.54 7.36 6.80
CA VAL A 113 2.77 8.33 7.61
C VAL A 113 2.10 9.39 6.74
N ALA A 114 2.80 9.90 5.72
CA ALA A 114 2.25 10.89 4.80
C ALA A 114 1.07 10.33 3.99
N LEU A 115 1.22 9.12 3.45
CA LEU A 115 0.17 8.40 2.73
C LEU A 115 -1.05 8.14 3.62
N THR A 116 -0.83 7.58 4.82
CA THR A 116 -1.92 7.29 5.76
C THR A 116 -2.69 8.54 6.12
N GLY A 117 -2.00 9.63 6.46
CA GLY A 117 -2.70 10.87 6.81
C GLY A 117 -3.32 11.59 5.61
N ALA A 118 -2.94 11.25 4.39
CA ALA A 118 -3.63 11.68 3.17
C ALA A 118 -4.84 10.79 2.81
N GLY A 119 -5.14 9.78 3.64
CA GLY A 119 -6.28 8.88 3.44
C GLY A 119 -5.99 7.68 2.55
N TYR A 120 -4.71 7.40 2.24
CA TYR A 120 -4.37 6.21 1.47
C TYR A 120 -4.72 4.94 2.24
N ALA A 121 -5.33 4.00 1.55
CA ALA A 121 -5.67 2.68 2.07
C ALA A 121 -5.25 1.62 1.05
N ALA A 122 -4.41 0.67 1.46
CA ALA A 122 -3.95 -0.40 0.56
C ALA A 122 -5.13 -1.21 -0.01
N PRO A 123 -5.13 -1.61 -1.28
CA PRO A 123 -6.25 -2.36 -1.83
C PRO A 123 -6.34 -3.74 -1.15
N ILE A 124 -7.56 -4.14 -0.83
CA ILE A 124 -7.90 -5.50 -0.40
C ILE A 124 -9.00 -6.03 -1.32
N PRO A 125 -9.09 -7.35 -1.51
CA PRO A 125 -10.20 -7.92 -2.27
C PRO A 125 -11.55 -7.58 -1.63
N ASP A 126 -12.53 -7.29 -2.48
CA ASP A 126 -13.90 -7.15 -2.04
C ASP A 126 -14.52 -8.51 -1.70
N LYS A 127 -15.75 -8.48 -1.16
CA LYS A 127 -16.46 -9.69 -0.74
C LYS A 127 -16.63 -10.70 -1.88
N ALA A 128 -16.92 -10.24 -3.11
CA ALA A 128 -17.17 -11.13 -4.24
C ALA A 128 -15.86 -11.80 -4.70
N ALA A 129 -14.79 -11.03 -4.82
CA ALA A 129 -13.46 -11.54 -5.15
C ALA A 129 -12.95 -12.53 -4.09
N LEU A 130 -13.15 -12.26 -2.80
CA LEU A 130 -12.81 -13.20 -1.73
C LEU A 130 -13.62 -14.49 -1.82
N ALA A 131 -14.94 -14.39 -1.98
CA ALA A 131 -15.82 -15.56 -2.07
C ALA A 131 -15.41 -16.47 -3.24
N GLN A 132 -15.15 -15.89 -4.41
CA GLN A 132 -14.69 -16.61 -5.58
C GLN A 132 -13.33 -17.28 -5.35
N GLN A 133 -12.36 -16.54 -4.80
CA GLN A 133 -11.02 -17.06 -4.53
C GLN A 133 -11.04 -18.23 -3.53
N LEU A 134 -11.82 -18.10 -2.45
CA LEU A 134 -11.91 -19.12 -1.41
C LEU A 134 -12.72 -20.33 -1.88
N GLY A 135 -13.80 -20.13 -2.64
CA GLY A 135 -14.56 -21.22 -3.27
C GLY A 135 -13.69 -22.06 -4.19
N ALA A 136 -12.89 -21.42 -5.05
CA ALA A 136 -11.97 -22.11 -5.95
C ALA A 136 -10.90 -22.95 -5.22
N LEU A 137 -10.51 -22.60 -3.99
CA LEU A 137 -9.53 -23.37 -3.21
C LEU A 137 -10.08 -24.70 -2.67
N VAL A 138 -11.41 -24.83 -2.59
CA VAL A 138 -12.09 -25.96 -1.95
C VAL A 138 -13.17 -26.56 -2.85
N ASP A 139 -13.01 -26.42 -4.16
CA ASP A 139 -13.93 -26.90 -5.20
C ASP A 139 -15.40 -26.49 -4.95
N ASP A 140 -15.59 -25.27 -4.47
CA ASP A 140 -16.88 -24.63 -4.14
C ASP A 140 -17.73 -25.40 -3.10
N ASP A 141 -17.15 -26.28 -2.27
CA ASP A 141 -17.87 -26.91 -1.16
C ASP A 141 -18.25 -25.86 -0.09
N PRO A 142 -19.54 -25.54 0.07
CA PRO A 142 -19.95 -24.44 0.95
C PRO A 142 -19.62 -24.68 2.43
N SER A 143 -19.61 -25.95 2.86
CA SER A 143 -19.27 -26.31 4.24
C SER A 143 -17.80 -26.06 4.53
N VAL A 144 -16.93 -26.43 3.58
CA VAL A 144 -15.49 -26.24 3.68
C VAL A 144 -15.13 -24.76 3.51
N VAL A 145 -15.78 -24.02 2.61
CA VAL A 145 -15.60 -22.56 2.49
C VAL A 145 -15.90 -21.87 3.83
N THR A 146 -17.00 -22.23 4.48
CA THR A 146 -17.41 -21.62 5.76
C THR A 146 -16.37 -21.89 6.85
N GLU A 147 -15.90 -23.13 6.98
CA GLU A 147 -14.86 -23.50 7.95
C GLU A 147 -13.53 -22.80 7.66
N LEU A 148 -13.13 -22.75 6.38
CA LEU A 148 -11.93 -22.05 5.94
C LEU A 148 -12.00 -20.55 6.27
N VAL A 149 -13.11 -19.88 5.95
CA VAL A 149 -13.29 -18.45 6.26
C VAL A 149 -13.22 -18.22 7.77
N ALA A 150 -13.90 -19.04 8.57
CA ALA A 150 -13.87 -18.91 10.03
C ALA A 150 -12.45 -19.08 10.60
N SER A 151 -11.70 -20.07 10.12
CA SER A 151 -10.31 -20.31 10.52
C SER A 151 -9.37 -19.17 10.11
N LEU A 152 -9.50 -18.66 8.88
CA LEU A 152 -8.72 -17.52 8.40
C LEU A 152 -9.05 -16.24 9.18
N LEU A 153 -10.33 -16.02 9.51
CA LEU A 153 -10.77 -14.86 10.28
C LEU A 153 -10.18 -14.87 11.69
N ASP A 154 -10.31 -15.99 12.41
CA ASP A 154 -9.80 -16.14 13.78
C ASP A 154 -8.28 -15.96 13.83
N THR A 155 -7.56 -16.66 12.94
CA THR A 155 -6.10 -16.56 12.84
C THR A 155 -5.65 -15.13 12.54
N ASN A 156 -6.26 -14.47 11.54
CA ASN A 156 -5.86 -13.13 11.13
C ASN A 156 -6.17 -12.07 12.21
N GLN A 157 -7.27 -12.23 12.96
CA GLN A 157 -7.60 -11.35 14.10
C GLN A 157 -6.64 -11.53 15.28
N SER A 158 -6.31 -12.79 15.61
CA SER A 158 -5.35 -13.12 16.65
C SER A 158 -3.97 -12.55 16.31
N ASP A 159 -3.49 -12.80 15.09
CA ASP A 159 -2.19 -12.32 14.63
C ASP A 159 -2.13 -10.80 14.56
N LEU A 160 -3.20 -10.12 14.16
CA LEU A 160 -3.25 -8.66 14.16
C LEU A 160 -3.18 -8.09 15.58
N ARG A 161 -3.88 -8.69 16.54
CA ARG A 161 -3.81 -8.27 17.95
C ARG A 161 -2.38 -8.45 18.48
N ASP A 162 -1.78 -9.60 18.22
CA ASP A 162 -0.44 -9.93 18.71
C ASP A 162 0.63 -9.06 18.02
N PHE A 163 0.46 -8.77 16.73
CA PHE A 163 1.29 -7.80 15.98
C PHE A 163 1.28 -6.41 16.64
N ARG A 164 0.10 -5.88 16.97
CA ARG A 164 -0.02 -4.58 17.65
C ARG A 164 0.67 -4.57 19.00
N GLN A 165 0.49 -5.65 19.78
CA GLN A 165 1.15 -5.78 21.08
C GLN A 165 2.66 -5.87 20.93
N ALA A 166 3.16 -6.59 19.92
CA ALA A 166 4.58 -6.68 19.60
C ALA A 166 5.14 -5.30 19.21
N CYS A 167 4.45 -4.54 18.36
CA CYS A 167 4.86 -3.18 18.01
C CYS A 167 4.88 -2.24 19.22
N ALA A 168 3.83 -2.25 20.05
CA ALA A 168 3.77 -1.42 21.26
C ALA A 168 4.88 -1.75 22.27
N ALA A 169 5.23 -3.03 22.39
CA ALA A 169 6.31 -3.52 23.24
C ALA A 169 7.70 -3.50 22.55
N ARG A 170 7.80 -3.01 21.31
CA ARG A 170 9.03 -3.01 20.49
C ARG A 170 9.69 -4.39 20.33
N ARG A 171 8.87 -5.46 20.32
CA ARG A 171 9.30 -6.85 20.10
C ARG A 171 9.29 -7.18 18.61
N TRP A 172 10.29 -6.69 17.88
CA TRP A 172 10.34 -6.82 16.41
C TRP A 172 10.38 -8.26 15.88
N PRO A 173 11.06 -9.22 16.52
CA PRO A 173 10.97 -10.63 16.12
C PRO A 173 9.53 -11.18 16.18
N ASP A 174 8.77 -10.80 17.20
CA ASP A 174 7.37 -11.22 17.35
C ASP A 174 6.48 -10.55 16.29
N ALA A 175 6.70 -9.25 16.03
CA ALA A 175 6.00 -8.52 14.97
C ALA A 175 6.27 -9.15 13.59
N ARG A 176 7.52 -9.55 13.31
CA ARG A 176 7.90 -10.28 12.10
C ARG A 176 7.15 -11.61 11.98
N ALA A 177 7.09 -12.39 13.05
CA ALA A 177 6.40 -13.68 13.04
C ALA A 177 4.89 -13.53 12.75
N CYS A 178 4.26 -12.51 13.33
CA CYS A 178 2.85 -12.19 13.05
C CYS A 178 2.65 -11.75 11.60
N ALA A 179 3.50 -10.85 11.09
CA ALA A 179 3.44 -10.39 9.70
C ALA A 179 3.62 -11.56 8.71
N HIS A 180 4.48 -12.52 9.02
CA HIS A 180 4.67 -13.72 8.21
C HIS A 180 3.43 -14.60 8.10
N ARG A 181 2.69 -14.78 9.21
CA ARG A 181 1.45 -15.56 9.19
C ARG A 181 0.33 -14.83 8.45
N ILE A 182 0.18 -13.52 8.71
CA ILE A 182 -0.77 -12.66 7.99
C ILE A 182 -0.48 -12.65 6.49
N LYS A 183 0.79 -12.66 6.07
CA LYS A 183 1.19 -12.80 4.67
C LYS A 183 0.62 -14.08 4.04
N GLY A 184 0.61 -15.19 4.77
CA GLY A 184 0.01 -16.45 4.33
C GLY A 184 -1.48 -16.30 4.03
N THR A 185 -2.23 -15.70 4.95
CA THR A 185 -3.66 -15.36 4.73
C THR A 185 -3.84 -14.43 3.53
N ALA A 186 -3.05 -13.37 3.44
CA ALA A 186 -3.09 -12.41 2.34
C ALA A 186 -2.79 -13.07 0.98
N HIS A 187 -1.90 -14.05 0.94
CA HIS A 187 -1.60 -14.80 -0.27
C HIS A 187 -2.78 -15.70 -0.67
N LEU A 188 -3.35 -16.46 0.27
CA LEU A 188 -4.50 -17.35 0.01
C LEU A 188 -5.69 -16.58 -0.56
N VAL A 189 -5.96 -15.39 -0.02
CA VAL A 189 -7.10 -14.56 -0.40
C VAL A 189 -6.84 -13.63 -1.59
N GLY A 190 -5.65 -13.69 -2.21
CA GLY A 190 -5.34 -12.87 -3.39
C GLY A 190 -5.21 -11.37 -3.10
N ALA A 191 -4.58 -11.00 -1.98
CA ALA A 191 -4.35 -9.62 -1.55
C ALA A 191 -2.86 -9.19 -1.75
N PRO A 192 -2.40 -8.95 -2.99
CA PRO A 192 -0.98 -8.75 -3.31
C PRO A 192 -0.36 -7.54 -2.61
N ALA A 193 -1.09 -6.44 -2.43
CA ALA A 193 -0.58 -5.27 -1.72
C ALA A 193 -0.29 -5.58 -0.24
N LEU A 194 -1.14 -6.38 0.41
CA LEU A 194 -0.93 -6.80 1.79
C LEU A 194 0.20 -7.83 1.91
N VAL A 195 0.39 -8.69 0.89
CA VAL A 195 1.56 -9.57 0.80
C VAL A 195 2.85 -8.75 0.76
N ALA A 196 2.92 -7.73 -0.11
CA ALA A 196 4.09 -6.85 -0.22
C ALA A 196 4.39 -6.10 1.09
N LEU A 197 3.37 -5.50 1.71
CA LEU A 197 3.52 -4.83 3.01
C LEU A 197 4.00 -5.79 4.11
N SER A 198 3.47 -7.01 4.16
CA SER A 198 3.92 -8.02 5.14
C SER A 198 5.39 -8.41 4.93
N GLN A 199 5.79 -8.65 3.67
CA GLN A 199 7.19 -8.92 3.31
C GLN A 199 8.10 -7.75 3.70
N ARG A 200 7.64 -6.51 3.49
CA ARG A 200 8.42 -5.32 3.84
C ARG A 200 8.63 -5.21 5.35
N ILE A 201 7.56 -5.40 6.13
CA ILE A 201 7.64 -5.46 7.60
C ILE A 201 8.58 -6.57 8.08
N GLU A 202 8.50 -7.78 7.50
CA GLU A 202 9.40 -8.88 7.84
C GLU A 202 10.88 -8.50 7.63
N LEU A 203 11.19 -7.88 6.49
CA LEU A 203 12.55 -7.42 6.17
C LEU A 203 13.03 -6.31 7.10
N LEU A 204 12.20 -5.30 7.38
CA LEU A 204 12.56 -4.20 8.28
C LEU A 204 12.80 -4.71 9.71
N ALA A 205 11.93 -5.58 10.21
CA ALA A 205 12.06 -6.19 11.52
C ALA A 205 13.30 -7.09 11.62
N GLN A 206 13.64 -7.82 10.55
CA GLN A 206 14.87 -8.62 10.48
C GLN A 206 16.14 -7.78 10.54
N HIS A 207 16.13 -6.58 9.95
CA HIS A 207 17.27 -5.66 9.96
C HIS A 207 17.23 -4.64 11.11
N GLU A 208 16.44 -4.91 12.16
CA GLU A 208 16.33 -4.08 13.36
C GLU A 208 15.85 -2.64 13.10
N GLN A 209 15.13 -2.41 11.99
CA GLN A 209 14.56 -1.10 11.61
C GLN A 209 13.20 -0.88 12.28
N GLY A 210 13.17 -0.97 13.61
CA GLY A 210 11.96 -0.96 14.43
C GLY A 210 11.10 0.29 14.31
N ASP A 211 11.71 1.47 14.21
CA ASP A 211 10.97 2.73 14.04
C ASP A 211 10.26 2.77 12.68
N THR A 212 10.88 2.26 11.62
CA THR A 212 10.25 2.12 10.29
C THR A 212 9.13 1.09 10.31
N VAL A 213 9.28 -0.03 11.04
CA VAL A 213 8.18 -0.99 11.28
C VAL A 213 7.00 -0.31 11.97
N ALA A 214 7.26 0.48 13.02
CA ALA A 214 6.21 1.21 13.73
C ALA A 214 5.50 2.23 12.82
N ALA A 215 6.24 2.92 11.94
CA ALA A 215 5.66 3.82 10.97
C ALA A 215 4.80 3.07 9.93
N LEU A 216 5.28 1.94 9.40
CA LEU A 216 4.54 1.10 8.43
C LEU A 216 3.27 0.49 9.04
N ALA A 217 3.23 0.29 10.35
CA ALA A 217 2.03 -0.18 11.04
C ALA A 217 0.81 0.71 10.77
N SER A 218 1.01 2.02 10.48
CA SER A 218 -0.07 2.95 10.12
C SER A 218 -0.80 2.59 8.82
N LEU A 219 -0.10 1.99 7.86
CA LEU A 219 -0.67 1.45 6.62
C LEU A 219 -1.15 0.01 6.79
N TYR A 220 -0.34 -0.78 7.49
CA TYR A 220 -0.52 -2.22 7.59
C TYR A 220 -1.74 -2.61 8.43
N VAL A 221 -1.87 -2.02 9.62
CA VAL A 221 -2.92 -2.39 10.57
C VAL A 221 -4.32 -2.15 9.97
N PRO A 222 -4.65 -0.99 9.38
CA PRO A 222 -5.95 -0.79 8.73
C PRO A 222 -6.20 -1.72 7.54
N ALA A 223 -5.16 -2.13 6.81
CA ALA A 223 -5.32 -3.08 5.70
C ALA A 223 -5.70 -4.48 6.21
N VAL A 224 -5.02 -4.99 7.24
CA VAL A 224 -5.37 -6.27 7.86
C VAL A 224 -6.76 -6.22 8.49
N GLN A 225 -7.12 -5.12 9.17
CA GLN A 225 -8.46 -4.94 9.73
C GLN A 225 -9.56 -5.02 8.68
N ARG A 226 -9.41 -4.31 7.56
CA ARG A 226 -10.40 -4.35 6.49
C ARG A 226 -10.49 -5.76 5.88
N LEU A 227 -9.37 -6.48 5.73
CA LEU A 227 -9.41 -7.87 5.28
C LEU A 227 -10.22 -8.74 6.26
N SER A 228 -9.99 -8.61 7.57
CA SER A 228 -10.79 -9.32 8.58
C SER A 228 -12.28 -8.95 8.52
N GLN A 229 -12.61 -7.68 8.25
CA GLN A 229 -14.01 -7.24 8.10
C GLN A 229 -14.65 -7.85 6.85
N THR A 230 -13.93 -7.90 5.72
CA THR A 230 -14.45 -8.53 4.50
C THR A 230 -14.63 -10.04 4.68
N LEU A 231 -13.70 -10.72 5.37
CA LEU A 231 -13.84 -12.14 5.73
C LEU A 231 -15.05 -12.37 6.64
N ALA A 232 -15.25 -11.54 7.66
CA ALA A 232 -16.40 -11.63 8.56
C ALA A 232 -17.74 -11.46 7.80
N ALA A 233 -17.77 -10.60 6.78
CA ALA A 233 -18.95 -10.40 5.95
C ALA A 233 -19.29 -11.60 5.03
N LEU A 234 -18.43 -12.62 4.93
CA LEU A 234 -18.72 -13.86 4.20
C LEU A 234 -19.45 -14.91 5.05
N VAL A 235 -19.29 -14.85 6.38
CA VAL A 235 -19.89 -15.81 7.33
C VAL A 235 -21.10 -15.24 8.07
N GLY A 236 -21.36 -13.93 7.95
CA GLY A 236 -22.57 -13.25 8.44
C GLY A 236 -23.54 -12.94 7.31
#